data_AF-A0A838JUL0-F1
#
_entry.id   AF-A0A838JUL0-F1
#
_cell.length_a   1.000
_cell.length_b   1.000
_cell.length_c   1.000
_cell.angle_alpha   90.00
_cell.angle_beta   90.00
_cell.angle_gamma   90.00
#
_symmetry.space_group_name_H-M   'P 1'
#
loop_
_entity.id
_entity.type
_entity.pdbx_description
1 polymer ?
#
loop_
_entity_poly.entity_id
_entity_poly.type
_entity_poly.pdbx_seq_one_letter_code
_entity_poly.pdbx_strand_id
1 'polypeptide(L)'
;MVTREHFAIHLLDAVGAPASKRNLYALVSWMQAEGSRARFNPLATTLPWPGATNFNSVGVKNYPALVDGIAATARTLNYGADRDLYGYEAIRSRMRRNFRPGRTLRAVESSEWGTGGLALDCLPAIKSHWDYYRSLEITS
;
A
#
# COMPACT_ATOMS: atom_id res chain seq x y z
N MET A 1 -0.09 12.05 14.97
CA MET A 1 -0.80 11.91 13.68
C MET A 1 -0.12 10.82 12.87
N VAL A 2 -0.86 9.83 12.37
CA VAL A 2 -0.31 8.78 11.50
C VAL A 2 -0.66 9.11 10.06
N THR A 3 0.36 9.29 9.22
CA THR A 3 0.21 9.74 7.83
C THR A 3 0.44 8.59 6.85
N ARG A 4 0.09 8.82 5.58
CA ARG A 4 0.45 7.91 4.47
C ARG A 4 1.94 7.65 4.38
N GLU A 5 2.78 8.67 4.61
CA GLU A 5 4.24 8.46 4.63
C GLU A 5 4.68 7.56 5.78
N HIS A 6 4.17 7.78 7.00
CA HIS A 6 4.50 6.92 8.14
C HIS A 6 4.17 5.45 7.83
N PHE A 7 2.98 5.18 7.30
CA PHE A 7 2.60 3.83 6.88
C PHE A 7 3.52 3.29 5.77
N ALA A 8 3.79 4.08 4.74
CA ALA A 8 4.61 3.65 3.61
C ALA A 8 6.04 3.28 4.03
N ILE A 9 6.67 4.07 4.91
CA ILE A 9 8.02 3.80 5.43
C ILE A 9 8.04 2.45 6.17
N HIS A 10 7.11 2.23 7.10
CA HIS A 10 7.07 1.01 7.88
C HIS A 10 6.64 -0.21 7.07
N LEU A 11 5.77 -0.04 6.07
CA LEU A 11 5.45 -1.12 5.14
C LEU A 11 6.67 -1.53 4.31
N LEU A 12 7.46 -0.57 3.83
CA LEU A 12 8.69 -0.84 3.06
C LEU A 12 9.69 -1.64 3.90
N ASP A 13 9.89 -1.24 5.16
CA ASP A 13 10.72 -1.98 6.11
C ASP A 13 10.21 -3.42 6.29
N ALA A 14 8.91 -3.60 6.53
CA ALA A 14 8.27 -4.90 6.73
C ALA A 14 8.35 -5.84 5.50
N VAL A 15 8.56 -5.30 4.29
CA VAL A 15 8.77 -6.10 3.07
C VAL A 15 10.24 -6.14 2.62
N GLY A 16 11.17 -5.57 3.40
CA GLY A 16 12.61 -5.55 3.12
C GLY A 16 13.00 -4.64 1.95
N ALA A 17 12.27 -3.54 1.75
CA ALA A 17 12.50 -2.56 0.70
C ALA A 17 12.98 -1.22 1.27
N PRO A 18 13.82 -0.46 0.54
CA PRO A 18 14.31 0.84 1.01
C PRO A 18 13.20 1.90 1.02
N ALA A 19 13.18 2.76 2.03
CA ALA A 19 12.32 3.95 2.13
C ALA A 19 12.77 5.09 1.19
N SER A 20 12.93 4.79 -0.09
CA SER A 20 13.35 5.76 -1.10
C SER A 20 12.18 6.65 -1.55
N LYS A 21 12.47 7.85 -2.07
CA LYS A 21 11.45 8.71 -2.69
C LYS A 21 10.68 8.01 -3.82
N ARG A 22 11.31 7.05 -4.52
CA ARG A 22 10.66 6.30 -5.60
C ARG A 22 9.61 5.33 -5.05
N ASN A 23 9.95 4.59 -4.01
CA ASN A 23 9.03 3.67 -3.36
C ASN A 23 7.91 4.43 -2.63
N LEU A 24 8.23 5.54 -1.99
CA LEU A 24 7.24 6.41 -1.35
C LEU A 24 6.24 6.96 -2.37
N TYR A 25 6.69 7.45 -3.53
CA TYR A 25 5.77 7.86 -4.59
C TYR A 25 4.88 6.71 -5.07
N ALA A 26 5.43 5.50 -5.26
CA ALA A 26 4.61 4.36 -5.69
C ALA A 26 3.54 3.99 -4.64
N LEU A 27 3.91 3.88 -3.36
CA LEU A 27 2.97 3.51 -2.30
C LEU A 27 1.91 4.58 -2.06
N VAL A 28 2.28 5.87 -2.03
CA VAL A 28 1.30 6.95 -1.81
C VAL A 28 0.36 7.08 -3.01
N SER A 29 0.84 6.86 -4.24
CA SER A 29 -0.03 6.77 -5.43
C SER A 29 -1.00 5.60 -5.35
N TRP A 30 -0.53 4.45 -4.88
CA TRP A 30 -1.39 3.28 -4.68
C TRP A 30 -2.46 3.55 -3.61
N MET A 31 -2.10 4.09 -2.44
CA MET A 31 -3.06 4.49 -1.40
C MET A 31 -4.08 5.51 -1.90
N GLN A 32 -3.66 6.42 -2.78
CA GLN A 32 -4.56 7.40 -3.38
C GLN A 32 -5.57 6.74 -4.33
N ALA A 33 -5.13 5.76 -5.12
CA ALA A 33 -6.01 5.01 -6.01
C ALA A 33 -7.01 4.15 -5.25
N GLU A 34 -6.57 3.49 -4.18
CA GLU A 34 -7.45 2.70 -3.30
C GLU A 34 -8.52 3.58 -2.63
N GLY A 35 -8.16 4.82 -2.28
CA GLY A 35 -9.10 5.79 -1.70
C GLY A 35 -9.73 5.32 -0.38
N SER A 36 -9.12 4.34 0.28
CA SER A 36 -9.66 3.70 1.48
C SER A 36 -9.75 4.69 2.65
N ARG A 37 -10.90 4.69 3.31
CA ARG A 37 -11.15 5.37 4.59
C ARG A 37 -11.20 4.39 5.75
N ALA A 38 -10.59 3.22 5.59
CA ALA A 38 -10.53 2.21 6.63
C ALA A 38 -9.33 2.48 7.56
N ARG A 39 -9.59 2.39 8.86
CA ARG A 39 -8.63 2.74 9.91
C ARG A 39 -7.37 1.87 9.81
N PHE A 40 -6.23 2.55 9.68
CA PHE A 40 -4.90 1.96 9.48
C PHE A 40 -4.81 1.00 8.30
N ASN A 41 -5.66 1.19 7.28
CA ASN A 41 -5.73 0.32 6.11
C ASN A 41 -5.87 1.12 4.80
N PRO A 42 -4.89 1.97 4.46
CA PRO A 42 -4.95 2.82 3.28
C PRO A 42 -4.85 2.03 1.96
N LEU A 43 -4.49 0.74 2.01
CA LEU A 43 -4.44 -0.17 0.85
C LEU A 43 -5.59 -1.19 0.83
N ALA A 44 -6.68 -0.93 1.57
CA ALA A 44 -7.92 -1.71 1.55
C ALA A 44 -7.76 -3.23 1.76
N THR A 45 -6.75 -3.67 2.52
CA THR A 45 -6.50 -5.09 2.82
C THR A 45 -7.69 -5.73 3.55
N THR A 46 -8.05 -6.96 3.17
CA THR A 46 -9.16 -7.72 3.78
C THR A 46 -8.71 -8.77 4.81
N LEU A 47 -7.39 -8.90 5.02
CA LEU A 47 -6.80 -9.92 5.87
C LEU A 47 -7.29 -9.83 7.32
N PRO A 48 -7.93 -10.88 7.87
CA PRO A 48 -8.31 -10.90 9.27
C PRO A 48 -7.13 -10.75 10.22
N TRP A 49 -7.34 -10.02 11.31
CA TRP A 49 -6.35 -9.81 12.37
C TRP A 49 -7.06 -9.75 13.74
N PRO A 50 -6.42 -10.16 14.85
CA PRO A 50 -7.00 -10.00 16.18
C PRO A 50 -7.45 -8.55 16.44
N GLY A 51 -8.72 -8.38 16.82
CA GLY A 51 -9.32 -7.07 17.08
C GLY A 51 -9.69 -6.25 15.84
N ALA A 52 -9.45 -6.75 14.62
CA ALA A 52 -9.89 -6.06 13.41
C ALA A 52 -11.40 -6.19 13.20
N THR A 53 -12.03 -5.12 12.73
CA THR A 53 -13.46 -5.10 12.35
C THR A 53 -13.62 -4.91 10.84
N ASN A 54 -14.78 -5.26 10.30
CA ASN A 54 -15.09 -4.94 8.90
C ASN A 54 -15.40 -3.45 8.77
N PHE A 55 -14.72 -2.79 7.83
CA PHE A 55 -15.02 -1.44 7.37
C PHE A 55 -16.23 -1.43 6.42
N ASN A 56 -16.35 -2.44 5.56
CA ASN A 56 -17.44 -2.56 4.60
C ASN A 56 -17.90 -4.02 4.43
N SER A 57 -18.95 -4.23 3.62
CA SER A 57 -19.55 -5.55 3.37
C SER A 57 -18.65 -6.50 2.55
N VAL A 58 -17.66 -5.97 1.81
CA VAL A 58 -16.69 -6.75 1.04
C VAL A 58 -15.58 -7.33 1.94
N GLY A 59 -15.47 -6.85 3.18
CA GLY A 59 -14.54 -7.37 4.18
C GLY A 59 -13.22 -6.60 4.30
N VAL A 60 -13.13 -5.39 3.72
CA VAL A 60 -12.03 -4.46 4.02
C VAL A 60 -11.97 -4.25 5.53
N LYS A 61 -10.78 -4.23 6.12
CA LYS A 61 -10.62 -4.19 7.58
C LYS A 61 -10.32 -2.80 8.12
N ASN A 62 -10.87 -2.49 9.28
CA ASN A 62 -10.30 -1.53 10.22
C ASN A 62 -9.36 -2.30 11.15
N TYR A 63 -8.11 -1.86 11.27
CA TYR A 63 -7.15 -2.46 12.21
C TYR A 63 -7.10 -1.70 13.53
N PRO A 64 -6.83 -2.37 14.67
CA PRO A 64 -6.85 -1.73 15.99
C PRO A 64 -5.64 -0.83 16.25
N ALA A 65 -4.48 -1.13 15.65
CA ALA A 65 -3.31 -0.25 15.67
C ALA A 65 -2.63 -0.16 14.30
N LEU A 66 -1.80 0.87 14.13
CA LEU A 66 -0.99 1.07 12.92
C LEU A 66 -0.12 -0.17 12.61
N VAL A 67 0.51 -0.73 13.65
CA VAL A 67 1.36 -1.91 13.52
C VAL A 67 0.59 -3.13 12.98
N ASP A 68 -0.67 -3.29 13.36
CA ASP A 68 -1.52 -4.38 12.86
C ASP A 68 -1.86 -4.20 11.39
N GLY A 69 -2.18 -2.97 10.97
CA GLY A 69 -2.43 -2.67 9.56
C GLY A 69 -1.20 -2.89 8.69
N ILE A 70 -0.02 -2.45 9.14
CA ILE A 70 1.25 -2.71 8.45
C ILE A 70 1.52 -4.21 8.37
N ALA A 71 1.40 -4.93 9.49
CA ALA A 71 1.66 -6.37 9.55
C ALA A 71 0.70 -7.15 8.64
N ALA A 72 -0.58 -6.77 8.61
CA ALA A 72 -1.57 -7.39 7.76
C ALA A 72 -1.29 -7.16 6.26
N THR A 73 -1.03 -5.91 5.87
CA THR A 73 -0.66 -5.57 4.47
C THR A 73 0.65 -6.26 4.05
N ALA A 74 1.68 -6.25 4.90
CA ALA A 74 2.94 -6.93 4.63
C ALA A 74 2.77 -8.45 4.51
N ARG A 75 1.94 -9.06 5.38
CA ARG A 75 1.63 -10.49 5.32
C ARG A 75 0.92 -10.85 4.02
N THR A 76 -0.04 -10.05 3.57
CA THR A 76 -0.71 -10.24 2.27
C THR A 76 0.29 -10.20 1.11
N LEU A 77 1.13 -9.15 1.05
CA LEU A 77 2.16 -9.01 0.00
C LEU A 77 3.16 -10.17 0.00
N ASN A 78 3.71 -10.51 1.17
CA ASN A 78 4.69 -11.57 1.29
C ASN A 78 4.09 -12.94 0.99
N TYR A 79 2.89 -13.24 1.49
CA TYR A 79 2.23 -14.51 1.23
C TYR A 79 2.02 -14.76 -0.27
N GLY A 80 1.50 -13.76 -1.00
CA GLY A 80 1.31 -13.86 -2.44
C GLY A 80 2.64 -13.95 -3.19
N ALA A 81 3.61 -13.12 -2.83
CA ALA A 81 4.92 -13.11 -3.48
C ALA A 81 5.74 -14.39 -3.25
N ASP A 82 5.70 -14.97 -2.05
CA ASP A 82 6.43 -16.20 -1.71
C ASP A 82 5.84 -17.44 -2.38
N ARG A 83 4.61 -17.35 -2.89
CA ARG A 83 3.86 -18.45 -3.51
C ARG A 83 3.60 -18.23 -5.00
N ASP A 84 4.14 -17.17 -5.57
CA ASP A 84 3.88 -16.74 -6.95
C ASP A 84 2.38 -16.62 -7.26
N LEU A 85 1.63 -16.06 -6.30
CA LEU A 85 0.20 -15.80 -6.41
C LEU A 85 -0.07 -14.33 -6.66
N TYR A 86 -1.17 -14.07 -7.37
CA TYR A 86 -1.81 -12.76 -7.46
C TYR A 86 -0.97 -11.65 -8.10
N GLY A 87 0.22 -11.97 -8.64
CA GLY A 87 1.17 -10.99 -9.21
C GLY A 87 2.00 -10.22 -8.18
N TYR A 88 2.02 -10.63 -6.91
CA TYR A 88 2.65 -9.84 -5.83
C TYR A 88 4.18 -9.93 -5.79
N GLU A 89 4.77 -10.99 -6.38
CA GLU A 89 6.23 -11.11 -6.53
C GLU A 89 6.79 -9.88 -7.24
N ALA A 90 6.19 -9.48 -8.36
CA ALA A 90 6.65 -8.36 -9.16
C ALA A 90 6.56 -7.04 -8.41
N ILE A 91 5.53 -6.84 -7.58
CA ILE A 91 5.40 -5.64 -6.73
C ILE A 91 6.55 -5.62 -5.71
N ARG A 92 6.71 -6.71 -4.94
CA ARG A 92 7.72 -6.81 -3.87
C ARG A 92 9.13 -6.68 -4.41
N SER A 93 9.46 -7.39 -5.48
CA SER A 93 10.77 -7.38 -6.14
C SER A 93 11.14 -5.98 -6.64
N ARG A 94 10.20 -5.26 -7.25
CA ARG A 94 10.43 -3.89 -7.75
C ARG A 94 10.60 -2.87 -6.63
N MET A 95 9.87 -3.02 -5.52
CA MET A 95 10.08 -2.22 -4.31
C MET A 95 11.47 -2.46 -3.72
N ARG A 96 11.86 -3.73 -3.51
CA ARG A 96 13.18 -4.12 -2.97
C ARG A 96 14.33 -3.58 -3.81
N ARG A 97 14.18 -3.62 -5.14
CA ARG A 97 15.18 -3.13 -6.10
C ARG A 97 15.08 -1.64 -6.40
N ASN A 98 14.20 -0.89 -5.72
CA ASN A 98 14.05 0.56 -5.84
C ASN A 98 13.80 1.05 -7.29
N PHE A 99 12.87 0.38 -7.97
CA PHE A 99 12.52 0.70 -9.36
C PHE A 99 11.86 2.09 -9.47
N ARG A 100 11.80 2.63 -10.70
CA ARG A 100 11.05 3.88 -10.96
C ARG A 100 9.59 3.69 -10.54
N PRO A 101 8.92 4.69 -9.95
CA PRO A 101 7.57 4.52 -9.39
C PRO A 101 6.57 3.91 -10.38
N GLY A 102 6.55 4.40 -11.62
CA GLY A 102 5.66 3.87 -12.66
C GLY A 102 5.96 2.43 -13.11
N ARG A 103 7.12 1.85 -12.78
CA ARG A 103 7.39 0.40 -13.01
C ARG A 103 6.84 -0.43 -11.85
N THR A 104 6.95 0.05 -10.62
CA THR A 104 6.32 -0.58 -9.45
C THR A 104 4.80 -0.52 -9.56
N LEU A 105 4.23 0.64 -9.90
CA LEU A 105 2.79 0.81 -10.11
C LEU A 105 2.26 -0.04 -11.26
N ARG A 106 2.98 -0.20 -12.36
CA ARG A 106 2.60 -1.20 -13.39
C ARG A 106 2.55 -2.63 -12.86
N ALA A 107 3.32 -2.98 -11.83
CA ALA A 107 3.18 -4.29 -11.19
C ALA A 107 1.88 -4.38 -10.40
N VAL A 108 1.54 -3.30 -9.67
CA VAL A 108 0.29 -3.17 -8.92
C VAL A 108 -0.89 -3.35 -9.87
N GLU A 109 -0.93 -2.60 -10.99
CA GLU A 109 -2.02 -2.64 -11.98
C GLU A 109 -2.15 -3.95 -12.77
N SER A 110 -1.14 -4.81 -12.71
CA SER A 110 -1.15 -6.14 -13.33
C SER A 110 -1.38 -7.27 -12.31
N SER A 111 -1.64 -6.92 -11.05
CA SER A 111 -1.87 -7.85 -9.95
C SER A 111 -3.37 -7.96 -9.65
N GLU A 112 -3.77 -8.93 -8.84
CA GLU A 112 -5.18 -8.98 -8.38
C GLU A 112 -5.53 -7.87 -7.39
N TRP A 113 -4.55 -7.16 -6.84
CA TRP A 113 -4.79 -6.06 -5.89
C TRP A 113 -5.14 -4.76 -6.60
N GLY A 114 -4.41 -4.43 -7.65
CA GLY A 114 -4.66 -3.25 -8.47
C GLY A 114 -5.10 -3.66 -9.86
N THR A 115 -6.29 -3.22 -10.28
CA THR A 115 -6.76 -3.37 -11.66
C THR A 115 -7.35 -2.04 -12.13
N GLY A 116 -6.92 -1.52 -13.27
CA GLY A 116 -7.59 -0.40 -13.95
C GLY A 116 -6.76 0.86 -14.21
N GLY A 117 -5.47 0.88 -13.86
CA GLY A 117 -4.53 1.97 -14.19
C GLY A 117 -4.55 3.16 -13.22
N LEU A 118 -5.47 3.20 -12.26
CA LEU A 118 -5.72 4.39 -11.44
C LEU A 118 -4.50 4.80 -10.59
N ALA A 119 -3.68 3.87 -10.10
CA ALA A 119 -2.48 4.21 -9.33
C ALA A 119 -1.42 4.86 -10.22
N LEU A 120 -1.34 4.49 -11.51
CA LEU A 120 -0.50 5.20 -12.48
C LEU A 120 -1.03 6.61 -12.74
N ASP A 121 -2.34 6.78 -12.85
CA ASP A 121 -2.98 8.09 -13.07
C ASP A 121 -2.82 9.03 -11.88
N CYS A 122 -2.72 8.50 -10.65
CA CYS A 122 -2.42 9.28 -9.45
C CYS A 122 -0.96 9.81 -9.45
N LEU A 123 -0.01 9.12 -10.09
CA LEU A 123 1.42 9.41 -9.95
C LEU A 123 1.84 10.85 -10.29
N PRO A 124 1.36 11.49 -11.38
CA PRO A 124 1.68 12.88 -11.67
C PRO A 124 1.26 13.82 -10.52
N ALA A 125 0.04 13.70 -10.02
CA ALA A 125 -0.47 14.53 -8.93
C ALA A 125 0.32 14.32 -7.63
N ILE A 126 0.65 13.07 -7.27
CA ILE A 126 1.48 12.76 -6.10
C ILE A 126 2.85 13.43 -6.18
N LYS A 127 3.47 13.44 -7.37
CA LYS A 127 4.78 14.10 -7.55
C LYS A 127 4.67 15.61 -7.42
N SER A 128 3.65 16.22 -8.00
CA SER A 128 3.44 17.67 -8.01
C SER A 128 3.02 18.22 -6.63
N HIS A 129 2.29 17.43 -5.84
CA HIS A 129 1.72 17.84 -4.56
C HIS A 129 2.16 16.92 -3.43
N TRP A 130 3.45 16.57 -3.40
CA TRP A 130 4.01 15.57 -2.48
C TRP A 130 3.67 15.85 -1.02
N ASP A 131 3.88 17.08 -0.55
CA ASP A 131 3.68 17.45 0.86
C ASP A 131 2.22 17.30 1.32
N TYR A 132 1.28 17.57 0.41
CA TYR A 132 -0.15 17.33 0.66
C TYR A 132 -0.43 15.82 0.79
N TYR A 133 -0.10 15.04 -0.25
CA TYR A 133 -0.50 13.63 -0.26
C TYR A 133 0.22 12.77 0.77
N ARG A 134 1.48 13.08 1.09
CA ARG A 134 2.25 12.33 2.08
C ARG A 134 1.74 12.53 3.51
N SER A 135 1.09 13.68 3.77
CA SER A 135 0.64 14.10 5.10
C SER A 135 -0.81 13.70 5.41
N LEU A 136 -1.56 13.21 4.42
CA LEU A 136 -2.92 12.69 4.63
C LEU A 136 -2.95 11.61 5.71
N GLU A 137 -3.90 11.74 6.63
CA GLU A 137 -4.08 10.83 7.77
C GLU A 137 -4.69 9.49 7.35
N ILE A 138 -4.40 8.45 8.15
CA ILE A 138 -4.94 7.09 7.96
C ILE A 138 -5.58 6.50 9.23
N THR A 139 -6.07 7.36 10.13
CA THR A 139 -6.52 7.01 11.49
C THR A 139 -8.02 6.79 11.66
N SER A 140 -8.83 7.03 10.63
CA SER A 140 -10.30 6.91 10.67
C SER A 140 -10.80 5.73 9.86
#